data_AF-A0A6I9R635-F1
#
_entry.id   AF-A0A6I9R635-F1
#
_cell.length_a   1.000
_cell.length_b   1.000
_cell.length_c   1.000
_cell.angle_alpha   90.00
_cell.angle_beta   90.00
_cell.angle_gamma   90.00
#
_symmetry.space_group_name_H-M   'P 1'
#
loop_
_entity.id
_entity.type
_entity.pdbx_description
1 polymer ?
#
loop_
_entity_poly.entity_id
_entity_poly.type
_entity_poly.pdbx_seq_one_letter_code
_entity_poly.pdbx_strand_id
1 'polypeptide(L)'
;MPARRRIAFWALVASLLCFEPVLSLARGACELSVRWRDAIYNYSLASPTSNHPHGVLSEDGFYKVAVNETLLWFQLCDQMIFNHDPPRCFSCQDCGGPSHCGMKCSALVANNIGGYPVCTTIGGLPNQHIALIDENDPERGVIIRMSASGQEKFCSLSVSVFCDSVKTQVPNSLNISGSCDYATMLRHPSGCAKVSSVNGKGLGWFGTLIIIILCLLGGYILVGTIYRFFFLGIHGAEAIPNVEFWLSLPQRARGMLDSLGRRFRGHTRDGRGSYAPMNY
;
A
#
# COMPACT_ATOMS: atom_id res chain seq x y z
N MET A 1 31.15 -42.41 -3.21
CA MET A 1 30.08 -41.52 -3.74
C MET A 1 29.44 -40.65 -2.64
N PRO A 2 30.14 -39.68 -2.01
CA PRO A 2 29.56 -38.88 -0.90
C PRO A 2 29.19 -37.43 -1.27
N ALA A 3 29.63 -36.91 -2.42
CA ALA A 3 29.50 -35.49 -2.76
C ALA A 3 28.09 -35.07 -3.20
N ARG A 4 27.33 -35.97 -3.85
CA ARG A 4 26.02 -35.64 -4.45
C ARG A 4 24.89 -35.46 -3.42
N ARG A 5 25.03 -36.06 -2.23
CA ARG A 5 24.05 -36.00 -1.12
C ARG A 5 24.05 -34.67 -0.38
N ARG A 6 25.21 -34.01 -0.26
CA ARG A 6 25.32 -32.71 0.40
C ARG A 6 24.63 -31.61 -0.43
N ILE A 7 24.79 -31.65 -1.76
CA ILE A 7 24.24 -30.64 -2.67
C ILE A 7 22.71 -30.61 -2.64
N ALA A 8 22.04 -31.77 -2.59
CA ALA A 8 20.59 -31.86 -2.51
C ALA A 8 20.02 -31.34 -1.17
N PHE A 9 20.75 -31.55 -0.07
CA PHE A 9 20.34 -31.07 1.25
C PHE A 9 20.50 -29.54 1.36
N TRP A 10 21.60 -28.98 0.82
CA TRP A 10 21.80 -27.53 0.75
C TRP A 10 20.83 -26.84 -0.22
N ALA A 11 20.43 -27.49 -1.32
CA ALA A 11 19.42 -26.97 -2.24
C ALA A 11 18.01 -26.91 -1.62
N LEU A 12 17.64 -27.90 -0.80
CA LEU A 12 16.37 -27.92 -0.07
C LEU A 12 16.31 -26.86 1.04
N VAL A 13 17.41 -26.66 1.77
CA VAL A 13 17.53 -25.60 2.78
C VAL A 13 17.51 -24.21 2.13
N ALA A 14 18.16 -24.03 0.98
CA ALA A 14 18.08 -22.79 0.20
C ALA A 14 16.66 -22.52 -0.34
N SER A 15 15.93 -23.56 -0.78
CA SER A 15 14.55 -23.40 -1.26
C SER A 15 13.54 -23.06 -0.14
N LEU A 16 13.83 -23.44 1.12
CA LEU A 16 13.00 -23.10 2.29
C LEU A 16 13.35 -21.73 2.88
N LEU A 17 14.59 -21.24 2.68
CA LEU A 17 15.01 -19.88 3.07
C LEU A 17 14.63 -18.81 2.04
N CYS A 18 14.16 -19.17 0.84
CA CYS A 18 13.70 -18.23 -0.17
C CYS A 18 12.23 -17.78 -0.05
N PHE A 19 11.51 -18.21 1.00
CA PHE A 19 10.16 -17.73 1.30
C PHE A 19 10.16 -16.67 2.41
N GLU A 20 10.98 -15.63 2.27
CA GLU A 20 10.58 -14.33 2.81
C GLU A 20 9.60 -13.70 1.80
N PRO A 21 8.40 -13.28 2.22
CA PRO A 21 7.59 -12.44 1.36
C PRO A 21 8.31 -11.09 1.26
N VAL A 22 9.06 -10.90 0.17
CA VAL A 22 9.48 -9.59 -0.31
C VAL A 22 8.21 -8.86 -0.76
N LEU A 23 7.47 -8.34 0.22
CA LEU A 23 6.40 -7.37 0.04
C LEU A 23 7.01 -5.98 0.21
N SER A 24 7.95 -5.64 -0.66
CA SER A 24 8.21 -4.24 -0.98
C SER A 24 7.01 -3.76 -1.80
N LEU A 25 5.95 -3.41 -1.08
CA LEU A 25 4.81 -2.70 -1.64
C LEU A 25 5.37 -1.39 -2.19
N ALA A 26 5.38 -1.25 -3.51
CA ALA A 26 5.58 0.03 -4.16
C ALA A 26 4.54 0.98 -3.55
N ARG A 27 4.98 1.89 -2.65
CA ARG A 27 4.14 2.98 -2.19
C ARG A 27 3.78 3.78 -3.42
N GLY A 28 2.48 3.81 -3.78
CA GLY A 28 2.00 4.80 -4.73
C GLY A 28 2.49 6.17 -4.27
N ALA A 29 2.88 7.04 -5.21
CA ALA A 29 3.54 8.32 -4.91
C ALA A 29 2.74 9.23 -3.94
N CYS A 30 1.46 8.91 -3.68
CA CYS A 30 0.63 9.58 -2.69
C CYS A 30 -0.15 8.69 -1.72
N GLU A 31 0.43 7.55 -1.36
CA GLU A 31 -0.11 6.66 -0.35
C GLU A 31 0.90 6.40 0.76
N LEU A 32 0.44 6.53 2.01
CA LEU A 32 1.21 6.21 3.20
C LEU A 32 0.42 5.20 4.03
N SER A 33 1.06 4.09 4.38
CA SER A 33 0.54 3.15 5.35
C SER A 33 1.50 3.09 6.53
N VAL A 34 0.97 3.35 7.72
CA VAL A 34 1.73 3.28 8.97
C VAL A 34 1.03 2.33 9.91
N ARG A 35 1.78 1.37 10.46
CA ARG A 35 1.30 0.53 11.56
C ARG A 35 1.57 1.26 12.87
N TRP A 36 0.53 1.47 13.65
CA TRP A 36 0.64 2.04 14.98
C TRP A 36 -0.24 1.24 15.94
N ARG A 37 0.39 0.67 16.97
CA ARG A 37 -0.23 -0.34 17.86
C ARG A 37 -0.81 -1.51 17.02
N ASP A 38 -2.05 -1.89 17.28
CA ASP A 38 -2.78 -2.97 16.59
C ASP A 38 -3.62 -2.48 15.40
N ALA A 39 -3.38 -1.25 14.93
CA ALA A 39 -4.08 -0.65 13.80
C ALA A 39 -3.11 -0.26 12.68
N ILE A 40 -3.61 -0.32 11.44
CA ILE A 40 -2.95 0.25 10.27
C ILE A 40 -3.71 1.52 9.89
N TYR A 41 -2.97 2.62 9.85
CA TYR A 41 -3.42 3.92 9.39
C TYR A 41 -3.03 4.05 7.92
N ASN A 42 -4.04 4.03 7.04
CA ASN A 42 -3.86 4.19 5.60
C ASN A 42 -4.28 5.59 5.18
N TYR A 43 -3.34 6.34 4.63
CA TYR A 43 -3.56 7.65 4.03
C TYR A 43 -3.51 7.48 2.51
N SER A 44 -4.57 7.94 1.84
CA SER A 44 -4.62 8.00 0.38
C SER A 44 -5.07 9.39 0.00
N LEU A 45 -4.08 10.26 -0.23
CA LEU A 45 -4.27 11.69 -0.42
C LEU A 45 -4.99 12.00 -1.74
N ALA A 46 -4.69 11.24 -2.78
CA ALA A 46 -5.29 11.38 -4.11
C ALA A 46 -6.61 10.62 -4.29
N SER A 47 -7.06 9.86 -3.27
CA SER A 47 -8.30 9.10 -3.41
C SER A 47 -9.55 9.99 -3.35
N PRO A 48 -10.57 9.68 -4.17
CA PRO A 48 -11.84 10.40 -4.12
C PRO A 48 -12.52 10.25 -2.76
N THR A 49 -13.09 11.35 -2.27
CA THR A 49 -14.01 11.40 -1.13
C THR A 49 -15.38 11.89 -1.61
N SER A 50 -16.43 11.77 -0.78
CA SER A 50 -17.82 12.08 -1.19
C SER A 50 -17.98 13.48 -1.77
N ASN A 51 -17.21 14.46 -1.26
CA ASN A 51 -17.30 15.86 -1.66
C ASN A 51 -16.07 16.34 -2.45
N HIS A 52 -15.02 15.51 -2.57
CA HIS A 52 -13.78 15.89 -3.26
C HIS A 52 -13.36 14.73 -4.17
N PRO A 53 -13.72 14.75 -5.46
CA PRO A 53 -13.45 13.65 -6.40
C PRO A 53 -11.96 13.47 -6.69
N HIS A 54 -11.16 14.51 -6.47
CA HIS A 54 -9.71 14.49 -6.67
C HIS A 54 -8.93 14.45 -5.36
N GLY A 55 -9.60 14.15 -4.23
CA GLY A 55 -8.94 14.10 -2.93
C GLY A 55 -8.31 15.44 -2.57
N VAL A 56 -7.02 15.43 -2.22
CA VAL A 56 -6.25 16.64 -1.87
C VAL A 56 -5.67 17.37 -3.09
N LEU A 57 -5.88 16.90 -4.31
CA LEU A 57 -5.43 17.60 -5.50
C LEU A 57 -6.30 18.84 -5.70
N SER A 58 -5.68 19.95 -6.07
CA SER A 58 -6.41 21.16 -6.43
C SER A 58 -7.27 20.91 -7.68
N GLU A 59 -8.53 21.36 -7.65
CA GLU A 59 -9.45 21.27 -8.79
C GLU A 59 -8.96 22.09 -9.99
N ASP A 60 -8.30 23.22 -9.72
CA ASP A 60 -7.70 24.10 -10.73
C ASP A 60 -6.34 23.58 -11.24
N GLY A 61 -5.84 22.47 -10.68
CA GLY A 61 -4.56 21.85 -11.05
C GLY A 61 -3.34 22.37 -10.27
N PHE A 62 -3.50 23.40 -9.42
CA PHE A 62 -2.47 23.88 -8.50
C PHE A 62 -3.07 24.64 -7.31
N TYR A 63 -2.33 24.69 -6.20
CA TYR A 63 -2.52 25.64 -5.12
C TYR A 63 -1.64 26.85 -5.35
N LYS A 64 -2.15 28.03 -5.00
CA LYS A 64 -1.41 29.30 -5.09
C LYS A 64 -1.42 29.99 -3.74
N VAL A 65 -0.23 30.39 -3.28
CA VAL A 65 -0.04 31.13 -2.03
C VAL A 65 0.78 32.38 -2.34
N ALA A 66 0.32 33.53 -1.88
CA ALA A 66 0.97 34.82 -2.11
C ALA A 66 1.29 35.47 -0.76
N VAL A 67 2.58 35.65 -0.44
CA VAL A 67 3.03 36.27 0.82
C VAL A 67 4.26 37.13 0.55
N ASN A 68 4.26 38.39 1.00
CA ASN A 68 5.42 39.30 0.95
C ASN A 68 6.14 39.33 -0.42
N GLU A 69 5.37 39.56 -1.50
CA GLU A 69 5.86 39.57 -2.90
C GLU A 69 6.40 38.25 -3.44
N THR A 70 6.35 37.17 -2.65
CA THR A 70 6.64 35.81 -3.08
C THR A 70 5.35 35.11 -3.50
N LEU A 71 5.38 34.47 -4.66
CA LEU A 71 4.28 33.68 -5.19
C LEU A 71 4.72 32.22 -5.23
N LEU A 72 4.02 31.37 -4.49
CA LEU A 72 4.24 29.93 -4.48
C LEU A 72 3.10 29.24 -5.22
N TRP A 73 3.44 28.40 -6.19
CA TRP A 73 2.55 27.44 -6.81
C TRP A 73 2.99 26.03 -6.46
N PHE A 74 2.05 25.17 -6.11
CA PHE A 74 2.36 23.75 -5.91
C PHE A 74 1.16 22.87 -6.15
N GLN A 75 1.41 21.62 -6.49
CA GLN A 75 0.42 20.55 -6.59
C GLN A 75 0.93 19.35 -5.80
N LEU A 76 0.09 18.83 -4.91
CA LEU A 76 0.39 17.61 -4.17
C LEU A 76 0.16 16.40 -5.08
N CYS A 77 1.00 15.37 -4.96
CA CYS A 77 0.81 14.06 -5.61
C CYS A 77 0.95 14.02 -7.14
N ASP A 78 1.09 15.17 -7.78
CA ASP A 78 1.12 15.29 -9.23
C ASP A 78 1.90 16.54 -9.66
N GLN A 79 2.07 16.73 -10.96
CA GLN A 79 2.57 17.96 -11.55
C GLN A 79 1.49 19.04 -11.58
N MET A 80 1.91 20.31 -11.57
CA MET A 80 0.96 21.41 -11.72
C MET A 80 0.43 21.47 -13.14
N ILE A 81 -0.84 21.85 -13.28
CA ILE A 81 -1.51 22.02 -14.58
C ILE A 81 -2.04 23.44 -14.66
N PHE A 82 -1.70 24.17 -15.72
CA PHE A 82 -2.17 25.55 -15.93
C PHE A 82 -3.04 25.58 -17.20
N ASN A 83 -4.34 25.78 -17.03
CA ASN A 83 -5.27 25.95 -18.16
C ASN A 83 -5.28 27.39 -18.69
N HIS A 84 -5.25 28.35 -17.78
CA HIS A 84 -5.24 29.78 -18.08
C HIS A 84 -4.09 30.45 -17.30
N ASP A 85 -3.43 31.42 -17.92
CA ASP A 85 -2.38 32.25 -17.32
C ASP A 85 -1.23 31.49 -16.62
N PRO A 86 -0.41 30.72 -17.36
CA PRO A 86 0.78 30.10 -16.80
C PRO A 86 1.76 31.15 -16.25
N PRO A 87 2.57 30.80 -15.23
CA PRO A 87 3.53 31.71 -14.63
C PRO A 87 4.53 32.22 -15.68
N ARG A 88 4.59 33.54 -15.86
CA ARG A 88 5.54 34.22 -16.74
C ARG A 88 6.69 34.76 -15.89
N CYS A 89 7.74 33.97 -15.79
CA CYS A 89 8.91 34.29 -14.99
C CYS A 89 10.19 33.81 -15.66
N PHE A 90 11.30 34.45 -15.33
CA PHE A 90 12.63 34.06 -15.81
C PHE A 90 13.14 32.82 -15.06
N SER A 91 14.04 32.04 -15.68
CA SER A 91 14.69 30.87 -15.07
C SER A 91 13.81 29.63 -14.81
N CYS A 92 12.88 29.31 -15.72
CA CYS A 92 11.99 28.15 -15.59
C CYS A 92 12.42 26.89 -16.38
N GLN A 93 13.72 26.71 -16.64
CA GLN A 93 14.22 25.64 -17.49
C GLN A 93 13.87 24.24 -16.95
N ASP A 94 13.96 24.06 -15.63
CA ASP A 94 13.77 22.76 -14.96
C ASP A 94 12.29 22.42 -14.67
N CYS A 95 11.37 23.34 -14.95
CA CYS A 95 9.93 23.17 -14.71
C CYS A 95 9.10 23.48 -15.97
N GLY A 96 9.52 22.94 -17.12
CA GLY A 96 8.75 23.01 -18.36
C GLY A 96 9.24 24.03 -19.38
N GLY A 97 10.24 24.84 -19.03
CA GLY A 97 10.85 25.82 -19.92
C GLY A 97 10.05 27.13 -20.02
N PRO A 98 10.48 28.06 -20.89
CA PRO A 98 9.91 29.42 -20.95
C PRO A 98 8.48 29.48 -21.50
N SER A 99 8.04 28.52 -22.32
CA SER A 99 6.68 28.50 -22.90
C SER A 99 5.64 27.80 -22.03
N HIS A 100 6.08 26.89 -21.17
CA HIS A 100 5.22 25.99 -20.39
C HIS A 100 5.68 25.90 -18.92
N CYS A 101 6.13 27.05 -18.40
CA CYS A 101 6.64 27.14 -17.04
C CYS A 101 5.58 26.69 -16.04
N GLY A 102 5.98 25.86 -15.08
CA GLY A 102 5.09 25.29 -14.07
C GLY A 102 4.61 23.88 -14.39
N MET A 103 4.56 23.45 -15.66
CA MET A 103 3.83 22.23 -16.02
C MET A 103 4.62 20.91 -15.90
N LYS A 104 5.94 20.97 -15.66
CA LYS A 104 6.78 19.77 -15.48
C LYS A 104 7.32 19.60 -14.06
N CYS A 105 6.83 20.38 -13.11
CA CYS A 105 7.22 20.25 -11.71
C CYS A 105 5.99 20.25 -10.82
N SER A 106 6.19 19.87 -9.56
CA SER A 106 5.12 19.83 -8.55
C SER A 106 5.11 21.08 -7.68
N ALA A 107 6.22 21.84 -7.61
CA ALA A 107 6.24 23.11 -6.89
C ALA A 107 7.23 24.12 -7.49
N LEU A 108 6.81 25.38 -7.54
CA LEU A 108 7.49 26.51 -8.14
C LEU A 108 7.29 27.75 -7.27
N VAL A 109 8.35 28.49 -6.99
CA VAL A 109 8.27 29.80 -6.33
C VAL A 109 8.73 30.89 -7.29
N ALA A 110 8.02 32.01 -7.35
CA ALA A 110 8.47 33.24 -7.99
C ALA A 110 8.73 34.31 -6.94
N ASN A 111 9.94 34.87 -7.01
CA ASN A 111 10.34 36.02 -6.22
C ASN A 111 10.58 37.20 -7.16
N ASN A 112 10.19 38.39 -6.73
CA ASN A 112 10.47 39.61 -7.48
C ASN A 112 11.89 40.08 -7.19
N ILE A 113 12.77 40.06 -8.20
CA ILE A 113 14.15 40.52 -8.10
C ILE A 113 14.34 41.67 -9.07
N GLY A 114 14.51 42.89 -8.54
CA GLY A 114 14.74 44.09 -9.37
C GLY A 114 13.57 44.45 -10.29
N GLY A 115 12.33 44.10 -9.93
CA GLY A 115 11.13 44.41 -10.71
C GLY A 115 10.70 43.32 -11.70
N TYR A 116 11.44 42.20 -11.77
CA TYR A 116 11.10 41.06 -12.62
C TYR A 116 10.84 39.79 -11.79
N PRO A 117 9.79 39.01 -12.12
CA PRO A 117 9.55 37.73 -11.47
C PRO A 117 10.56 36.68 -11.92
N VAL A 118 11.36 36.17 -10.98
CA VAL A 118 12.31 35.07 -11.20
C VAL A 118 11.77 33.81 -10.53
N CYS A 119 11.64 32.75 -11.31
CA CYS A 119 11.15 31.46 -10.83
C CYS A 119 12.28 30.54 -10.38
N THR A 120 12.01 29.79 -9.32
CA THR A 120 12.86 28.73 -8.79
C THR A 120 12.01 27.48 -8.59
N THR A 121 12.44 26.38 -9.20
CA THR A 121 11.81 25.07 -9.01
C THR A 121 12.20 24.51 -7.65
N ILE A 122 11.22 24.19 -6.81
CA ILE A 122 11.46 23.68 -5.44
C ILE A 122 10.90 22.27 -5.21
N GLY A 123 10.09 21.75 -6.15
CA GLY A 123 9.55 20.39 -6.08
C GLY A 123 9.58 19.70 -7.43
N GLY A 124 10.46 18.70 -7.58
CA GLY A 124 10.51 17.83 -8.75
C GLY A 124 9.72 16.52 -8.54
N LEU A 125 9.18 15.96 -9.61
CA LEU A 125 8.68 14.57 -9.61
C LEU A 125 9.82 13.64 -10.05
N PRO A 126 10.04 12.49 -9.39
CA PRO A 126 9.20 11.85 -8.37
C PRO A 126 9.62 12.17 -6.91
N ASN A 127 10.40 13.23 -6.65
CA ASN A 127 11.00 13.54 -5.34
C ASN A 127 9.97 14.09 -4.32
N GLN A 128 8.93 13.32 -4.06
CA GLN A 128 7.91 13.60 -3.05
C GLN A 128 7.98 12.51 -1.99
N HIS A 129 8.19 12.92 -0.74
CA HIS A 129 8.22 12.02 0.41
C HIS A 129 7.09 12.38 1.38
N ILE A 130 6.33 11.38 1.79
CA ILE A 130 5.20 11.53 2.71
C ILE A 130 5.58 10.94 4.05
N ALA A 131 5.37 11.70 5.11
CA ALA A 131 5.58 11.29 6.50
C ALA A 131 4.39 11.72 7.35
N LEU A 132 4.35 11.25 8.60
CA LEU A 132 3.39 11.75 9.59
C LEU A 132 3.81 13.14 10.08
N ILE A 133 2.84 13.98 10.43
CA ILE A 133 3.11 15.27 11.11
C ILE A 133 3.66 15.01 12.52
N ASP A 134 3.07 14.04 13.21
CA ASP A 134 3.46 13.58 14.53
C ASP A 134 3.50 12.05 14.53
N GLU A 135 4.65 11.46 14.87
CA GLU A 135 4.79 10.01 14.94
C GLU A 135 4.04 9.39 16.12
N ASN A 136 3.76 10.20 17.16
CA ASN A 136 3.02 9.76 18.34
C ASN A 136 1.50 9.80 18.14
N ASP A 137 1.04 10.68 17.24
CA ASP A 137 -0.37 10.92 16.94
C ASP A 137 -0.64 10.86 15.43
N PRO A 138 -0.93 9.65 14.89
CA PRO A 138 -1.23 9.49 13.47
C PRO A 138 -2.55 10.18 13.07
N GLU A 139 -3.44 10.52 13.99
CA GLU A 139 -4.72 11.15 13.64
C GLU A 139 -4.56 12.61 13.22
N ARG A 140 -3.45 13.24 13.61
CA ARG A 140 -3.15 14.64 13.31
C ARG A 140 -3.01 14.94 11.81
N GLY A 141 -2.51 13.99 11.02
CA GLY A 141 -2.36 14.08 9.56
C GLY A 141 -0.94 13.81 9.06
N VAL A 142 -0.68 14.23 7.82
CA VAL A 142 0.55 13.90 7.08
C VAL A 142 1.27 15.14 6.57
N ILE A 143 2.58 15.04 6.44
CA ILE A 143 3.44 16.06 5.85
C ILE A 143 4.06 15.53 4.56
N ILE A 144 3.93 16.31 3.48
CA ILE A 144 4.52 16.01 2.18
C ILE A 144 5.71 16.93 2.00
N ARG A 145 6.88 16.35 1.78
CA ARG A 145 8.11 17.06 1.48
C ARG A 145 8.46 16.88 0.02
N MET A 146 8.65 17.98 -0.69
CA MET A 146 9.07 18.01 -2.08
C MET A 146 10.43 18.66 -2.16
N SER A 147 11.29 18.14 -3.04
CA SER A 147 12.60 18.74 -3.31
C SER A 147 12.90 18.73 -4.81
N ALA A 148 13.68 19.72 -5.25
CA ALA A 148 14.22 19.74 -6.60
C ALA A 148 15.59 19.05 -6.63
N SER A 149 15.83 18.22 -7.66
CA SER A 149 17.08 17.45 -7.80
C SER A 149 18.19 18.21 -8.56
N GLY A 150 17.92 19.43 -9.04
CA GLY A 150 18.73 20.07 -10.10
C GLY A 150 19.48 21.35 -9.71
N GLN A 151 19.38 21.85 -8.49
CA GLN A 151 20.01 23.11 -8.09
C GLN A 151 21.13 22.90 -7.06
N GLU A 152 22.18 23.74 -7.14
CA GLU A 152 23.29 23.77 -6.16
C GLU A 152 22.82 24.08 -4.72
N LYS A 153 21.60 24.64 -4.57
CA LYS A 153 20.91 24.81 -3.30
C LYS A 153 19.74 23.84 -3.23
N PHE A 154 19.72 23.00 -2.20
CA PHE A 154 18.60 22.10 -1.90
C PHE A 154 17.42 22.89 -1.33
N CYS A 155 16.59 23.43 -2.20
CA CYS A 155 15.35 24.08 -1.78
C CYS A 155 14.24 23.04 -1.67
N SER A 156 13.45 23.17 -0.60
CA SER A 156 12.40 22.20 -0.28
C SER A 156 11.07 22.90 0.03
N LEU A 157 9.98 22.20 -0.28
CA LEU A 157 8.64 22.60 0.12
C LEU A 157 8.06 21.53 1.04
N SER A 158 7.64 21.93 2.23
CA SER A 158 6.96 21.11 3.21
C SER A 158 5.49 21.53 3.32
N VAL A 159 4.58 20.67 2.88
CA VAL A 159 3.14 20.91 2.99
C VAL A 159 2.58 20.00 4.08
N SER A 160 2.10 20.60 5.16
CA SER A 160 1.42 19.89 6.24
C SER A 160 -0.07 19.83 5.96
N VAL A 161 -0.61 18.62 5.80
CA VAL A 161 -2.03 18.36 5.57
C VAL A 161 -2.63 17.85 6.87
N PHE A 162 -3.30 18.75 7.59
CA PHE A 162 -3.99 18.43 8.83
C PHE A 162 -5.33 17.75 8.52
N CYS A 163 -5.65 16.72 9.31
CA CYS A 163 -6.95 16.07 9.26
C CYS A 163 -8.02 17.04 9.80
N ASP A 164 -8.97 17.40 8.95
CA ASP A 164 -10.20 18.10 9.33
C ASP A 164 -11.34 17.43 8.56
N SER A 165 -12.21 16.73 9.27
CA SER A 165 -13.31 15.96 8.68
C SER A 165 -14.48 16.83 8.23
N VAL A 166 -14.51 18.12 8.62
CA VAL A 166 -15.66 19.00 8.44
C VAL A 166 -15.36 20.14 7.46
N LYS A 167 -14.15 20.69 7.50
CA LYS A 167 -13.80 21.88 6.70
C LYS A 167 -12.61 21.63 5.79
N THR A 168 -12.73 22.10 4.55
CA THR A 168 -11.59 22.31 3.67
C THR A 168 -11.12 23.74 3.78
N GLN A 169 -9.85 23.92 4.14
CA GLN A 169 -9.22 25.23 4.18
C GLN A 169 -8.00 25.20 3.29
N VAL A 170 -8.06 26.00 2.22
CA VAL A 170 -6.97 26.23 1.26
C VAL A 170 -5.78 26.90 1.98
N PRO A 171 -4.53 26.68 1.54
CA PRO A 171 -3.36 27.17 2.24
C PRO A 171 -3.30 28.71 2.17
N ASN A 172 -3.39 29.37 3.33
CA ASN A 172 -3.36 30.84 3.42
C ASN A 172 -2.08 31.36 4.11
N SER A 173 -1.24 30.47 4.65
CA SER A 173 -0.02 30.85 5.37
C SER A 173 1.21 30.22 4.71
N LEU A 174 2.24 31.04 4.52
CA LEU A 174 3.55 30.61 4.08
C LEU A 174 4.55 30.97 5.17
N ASN A 175 5.16 29.96 5.77
CA ASN A 175 6.28 30.11 6.68
C ASN A 175 7.57 29.80 5.92
N ILE A 176 8.51 30.73 5.93
CA ILE A 176 9.82 30.52 5.33
C ILE A 176 10.76 30.11 6.46
N SER A 177 11.27 28.88 6.38
CA SER A 177 12.27 28.35 7.31
C SER A 177 13.63 28.37 6.61
N GLY A 178 14.65 28.96 7.24
CA GLY A 178 15.99 29.04 6.65
C GLY A 178 16.06 29.90 5.38
N SER A 179 16.90 29.50 4.42
CA SER A 179 17.19 30.29 3.20
C SER A 179 16.25 29.97 2.02
N CYS A 180 15.82 28.70 1.87
CA CYS A 180 14.89 28.30 0.80
C CYS A 180 14.03 27.06 1.15
N ASP A 181 13.70 26.88 2.42
CA ASP A 181 12.70 25.91 2.84
C ASP A 181 11.36 26.61 3.07
N TYR A 182 10.36 26.23 2.28
CA TYR A 182 9.03 26.77 2.35
C TYR A 182 8.14 25.79 3.10
N ALA A 183 7.33 26.30 4.02
CA ALA A 183 6.37 25.52 4.78
C ALA A 183 4.99 26.12 4.64
N THR A 184 4.00 25.27 4.35
CA THR A 184 2.60 25.69 4.28
C THR A 184 1.69 24.64 4.91
N MET A 185 0.48 25.06 5.25
CA MET A 185 -0.50 24.27 5.97
C MET A 185 -1.79 24.21 5.16
N LEU A 186 -2.34 23.02 5.01
CA LEU A 186 -3.61 22.72 4.36
C LEU A 186 -4.48 21.93 5.33
N ARG A 187 -5.78 22.21 5.37
CA ARG A 187 -6.75 21.37 6.09
C ARG A 187 -7.66 20.68 5.09
N HIS A 188 -7.67 19.35 5.11
CA HIS A 188 -8.43 18.56 4.16
C HIS A 188 -8.88 17.22 4.75
N PRO A 189 -10.10 16.73 4.44
CA PRO A 189 -10.58 15.44 4.92
C PRO A 189 -9.74 14.26 4.40
N SER A 190 -9.12 14.38 3.21
CA SER A 190 -8.18 13.36 2.71
C SER A 190 -6.89 13.23 3.54
N GLY A 191 -6.60 14.20 4.42
CA GLY A 191 -5.52 14.10 5.39
C GLY A 191 -5.83 13.15 6.56
N CYS A 192 -7.09 12.75 6.72
CA CYS A 192 -7.50 11.81 7.76
C CYS A 192 -7.21 10.36 7.35
N ALA A 193 -6.62 9.61 8.27
CA ALA A 193 -6.32 8.21 8.04
C ALA A 193 -7.59 7.35 8.00
N LYS A 194 -7.62 6.37 7.09
CA LYS A 194 -8.54 5.24 7.19
C LYS A 194 -7.91 4.19 8.09
N VAL A 195 -8.45 4.06 9.29
CA VAL A 195 -7.99 3.10 10.30
C VAL A 195 -8.59 1.74 9.97
N SER A 196 -7.73 0.76 9.69
CA SER A 196 -8.11 -0.65 9.69
C SER A 196 -7.49 -1.32 10.90
N SER A 197 -8.33 -1.86 11.78
CA SER A 197 -7.85 -2.69 12.89
C SER A 197 -7.20 -3.92 12.29
N VAL A 198 -5.91 -4.13 12.56
CA VAL A 198 -5.27 -5.40 12.32
C VAL A 198 -5.66 -6.28 13.49
N ASN A 199 -6.90 -6.77 13.48
CA ASN A 199 -7.17 -8.00 14.19
C ASN A 199 -6.20 -9.01 13.58
N GLY A 200 -5.17 -9.34 14.35
CA GLY A 200 -4.16 -10.32 14.00
C GLY A 200 -4.84 -11.65 13.75
N LYS A 201 -5.38 -11.82 12.53
CA LYS A 201 -5.61 -13.12 11.91
C LYS A 201 -4.24 -13.65 11.52
N GLY A 202 -3.36 -13.81 12.51
CA GLY A 202 -2.37 -14.88 12.40
C GLY A 202 -3.15 -16.14 12.07
N LEU A 203 -2.63 -16.99 11.18
CA LEU A 203 -3.20 -18.32 11.00
C LEU A 203 -3.43 -18.87 12.40
N GLY A 204 -4.70 -19.06 12.78
CA GLY A 204 -5.02 -19.53 14.12
C GLY A 204 -4.26 -20.83 14.39
N TRP A 205 -4.21 -21.28 15.64
CA TRP A 205 -3.59 -22.56 16.01
C TRP A 205 -3.89 -23.70 15.02
N PHE A 206 -5.11 -23.73 14.47
CA PHE A 206 -5.51 -24.68 13.44
C PHE A 206 -4.75 -24.53 12.11
N GLY A 207 -4.52 -23.31 11.64
CA GLY A 207 -3.77 -23.04 10.42
C GLY A 207 -2.29 -23.35 10.54
N THR A 208 -1.67 -23.03 11.68
CA THR A 208 -0.27 -23.42 11.97
C THR A 208 -0.13 -24.93 12.09
N LEU A 209 -1.08 -25.64 12.72
CA LEU A 209 -1.09 -27.10 12.75
C LEU A 209 -1.20 -27.72 11.36
N ILE A 210 -2.07 -27.20 10.48
CA ILE A 210 -2.19 -27.72 9.11
C ILE A 210 -0.88 -27.55 8.34
N ILE A 211 -0.23 -26.39 8.47
CA ILE A 211 1.09 -26.16 7.84
C ILE A 211 2.12 -27.17 8.35
N ILE A 212 2.20 -27.37 9.67
CA ILE A 212 3.11 -28.37 10.27
C ILE A 212 2.84 -29.78 9.73
N ILE A 213 1.57 -30.19 9.67
CA ILE A 213 1.17 -31.50 9.12
C ILE A 213 1.58 -31.63 7.65
N LEU A 214 1.34 -30.61 6.83
CA LEU A 214 1.73 -30.62 5.42
C LEU A 214 3.25 -30.67 5.24
N CYS A 215 4.02 -29.94 6.07
CA CYS A 215 5.48 -29.99 6.06
C CYS A 215 6.00 -31.38 6.46
N LEU A 216 5.46 -32.00 7.50
CA LEU A 216 5.83 -33.35 7.93
C LEU A 216 5.49 -34.41 6.87
N LEU A 217 4.32 -34.29 6.25
CA LEU A 217 3.84 -35.19 5.20
C LEU A 217 4.68 -35.04 3.93
N GLY A 218 5.00 -33.80 3.52
CA GLY A 218 5.91 -33.52 2.42
C GLY A 218 7.32 -34.08 2.67
N GLY A 219 7.85 -33.88 3.88
CA GLY A 219 9.13 -34.45 4.29
C GLY A 219 9.13 -35.99 4.26
N TYR A 220 8.07 -36.62 4.76
CA TYR A 220 7.90 -38.08 4.75
C TYR A 220 7.89 -38.65 3.32
N ILE A 221 7.09 -38.06 2.42
CA ILE A 221 7.03 -38.50 1.02
C ILE A 221 8.39 -38.29 0.34
N LEU A 222 9.04 -37.15 0.55
CA LEU A 222 10.30 -36.82 -0.11
C LEU A 222 11.47 -37.69 0.38
N VAL A 223 11.60 -37.91 1.69
CA VAL A 223 12.63 -38.80 2.25
C VAL A 223 12.36 -40.26 1.85
N GLY A 224 11.11 -40.71 1.92
CA GLY A 224 10.75 -42.08 1.60
C GLY A 224 10.87 -42.41 0.11
N THR A 225 10.54 -41.47 -0.79
CA THR A 225 10.77 -41.61 -2.24
C THR A 225 12.26 -41.68 -2.56
N ILE A 226 13.09 -40.79 -1.99
CA ILE A 226 14.56 -40.84 -2.18
C ILE A 226 15.12 -42.17 -1.68
N TYR A 227 14.69 -42.64 -0.51
CA TYR A 227 15.16 -43.92 0.03
C TYR A 227 14.79 -45.09 -0.89
N ARG A 228 13.53 -45.19 -1.32
CA ARG A 228 13.05 -46.26 -2.20
C ARG A 228 13.65 -46.22 -3.60
N PHE A 229 13.82 -45.03 -4.16
CA PHE A 229 14.39 -44.85 -5.49
C PHE A 229 15.88 -45.20 -5.54
N PHE A 230 16.67 -44.77 -4.53
CA PHE A 230 18.12 -44.96 -4.54
C PHE A 230 18.60 -46.27 -3.89
N PHE A 231 17.94 -46.76 -2.84
CA PHE A 231 18.40 -47.96 -2.12
C PHE A 231 17.66 -49.24 -2.55
N LEU A 232 16.41 -49.14 -3.00
CA LEU A 232 15.60 -50.29 -3.42
C LEU A 232 15.45 -50.41 -4.94
N GLY A 233 15.91 -49.42 -5.71
CA GLY A 233 15.90 -49.44 -7.18
C GLY A 233 14.49 -49.45 -7.80
N ILE A 234 13.47 -49.07 -7.03
CA ILE A 234 12.07 -49.06 -7.48
C ILE A 234 11.84 -47.76 -8.25
N HIS A 235 11.44 -47.89 -9.51
CA HIS A 235 11.17 -46.77 -10.41
C HIS A 235 9.67 -46.74 -10.79
N GLY A 236 9.07 -45.55 -10.83
CA GLY A 236 7.65 -45.35 -11.16
C GLY A 236 6.81 -44.83 -9.98
N ALA A 237 5.48 -44.85 -10.15
CA ALA A 237 4.52 -44.33 -9.16
C ALA A 237 4.58 -45.06 -7.80
N GLU A 238 5.11 -46.28 -7.79
CA GLU A 238 5.36 -47.14 -6.61
C GLU A 238 6.48 -46.62 -5.69
N ALA A 239 7.29 -45.67 -6.15
CA ALA A 239 8.36 -45.08 -5.34
C ALA A 239 7.83 -44.25 -4.17
N ILE A 240 6.58 -43.78 -4.24
CA ILE A 240 5.93 -43.03 -3.15
C ILE A 240 5.60 -43.99 -2.00
N PRO A 241 5.99 -43.68 -0.75
CA PRO A 241 5.62 -44.49 0.41
C PRO A 241 4.10 -44.58 0.59
N ASN A 242 3.58 -45.79 0.77
CA ASN A 242 2.17 -46.07 1.07
C ASN A 242 1.17 -45.53 0.02
N VAL A 243 1.47 -45.67 -1.28
CA VAL A 243 0.59 -45.20 -2.38
C VAL A 243 -0.86 -45.67 -2.31
N GLU A 244 -1.08 -46.93 -1.93
CA GLU A 244 -2.43 -47.51 -1.82
C GLU A 244 -3.28 -46.79 -0.75
N PHE A 245 -2.64 -46.34 0.33
CA PHE A 245 -3.30 -45.54 1.36
C PHE A 245 -3.73 -44.18 0.80
N TRP A 246 -2.84 -43.49 0.07
CA TRP A 246 -3.14 -42.18 -0.54
C TRP A 246 -4.23 -42.27 -1.59
N LEU A 247 -4.28 -43.35 -2.38
CA LEU A 247 -5.32 -43.58 -3.38
C LEU A 247 -6.70 -43.85 -2.75
N SER A 248 -6.74 -44.40 -1.53
CA SER A 248 -7.98 -44.68 -0.79
C SER A 248 -8.57 -43.46 -0.06
N LEU A 249 -7.77 -42.42 0.15
CA LEU A 249 -8.08 -41.23 0.94
C LEU A 249 -9.25 -40.37 0.38
N PRO A 250 -9.35 -40.11 -0.93
CA PRO A 250 -10.43 -39.31 -1.51
C PRO A 250 -11.82 -39.93 -1.28
N GLN A 251 -11.91 -41.26 -1.28
CA GLN A 251 -13.18 -41.98 -1.08
C GLN A 251 -13.65 -41.90 0.37
N ARG A 252 -12.72 -42.03 1.34
CA ARG A 252 -13.03 -41.91 2.77
C ARG A 252 -13.39 -40.49 3.19
N ALA A 253 -12.70 -39.49 2.65
CA ALA A 253 -13.00 -38.08 2.91
C ALA A 253 -14.38 -37.68 2.38
N ARG A 254 -14.77 -38.16 1.18
CA ARG A 254 -16.12 -37.96 0.63
C ARG A 254 -17.21 -38.53 1.54
N GLY A 255 -17.04 -39.74 2.07
CA GLY A 255 -18.00 -40.35 2.99
C GLY A 255 -18.20 -39.55 4.29
N MET A 256 -17.11 -39.01 4.85
CA MET A 256 -17.19 -38.16 6.04
C MET A 256 -17.88 -36.81 5.76
N LEU A 257 -17.52 -36.13 4.67
CA LEU A 257 -18.14 -34.85 4.29
C LEU A 257 -19.63 -35.00 3.95
N ASP A 258 -20.02 -36.10 3.32
CA ASP A 258 -21.40 -36.39 2.96
C ASP A 258 -22.28 -36.71 4.18
N SER A 259 -21.69 -37.33 5.21
CA SER A 259 -22.33 -37.53 6.51
C SER A 259 -22.49 -36.22 7.31
N LEU A 260 -21.49 -35.33 7.23
CA LEU A 260 -21.51 -33.99 7.83
C LEU A 260 -22.53 -33.08 7.13
N GLY A 261 -22.57 -33.10 5.81
CA GLY A 261 -23.56 -32.38 4.99
C GLY A 261 -24.99 -32.83 5.30
N ARG A 262 -25.22 -34.14 5.49
CA ARG A 262 -26.52 -34.66 5.94
C ARG A 262 -26.89 -34.23 7.37
N ARG A 263 -25.92 -34.18 8.29
CA ARG A 263 -26.15 -33.70 9.68
C ARG A 263 -26.50 -32.21 9.74
N PHE A 264 -25.86 -31.39 8.91
CA PHE A 264 -26.17 -29.96 8.81
C PHE A 264 -27.49 -29.69 8.06
N ARG A 265 -27.85 -30.53 7.07
CA ARG A 265 -29.10 -30.42 6.30
C ARG A 265 -30.31 -31.04 7.01
N GLY A 266 -30.09 -31.87 8.04
CA GLY A 266 -31.16 -32.52 8.82
C GLY A 266 -31.76 -31.66 9.95
N HIS A 267 -31.25 -30.45 10.19
CA HIS A 267 -31.78 -29.54 11.23
C HIS A 267 -32.77 -28.48 10.71
N THR A 268 -33.19 -28.57 9.44
CA THR A 268 -34.16 -27.67 8.82
C THR A 268 -35.29 -28.45 8.13
N ARG A 269 -36.21 -28.98 8.94
CA ARG A 269 -37.59 -29.38 8.59
C ARG A 269 -38.37 -29.50 9.91
N ASP A 270 -39.62 -29.09 10.08
CA ASP A 270 -40.56 -28.30 9.30
C ASP A 270 -41.66 -28.00 10.34
N GLY A 271 -41.73 -26.78 10.85
CA GLY A 271 -42.77 -26.36 11.78
C GLY A 271 -44.00 -25.89 11.03
N ARG A 272 -44.80 -26.80 10.45
CA ARG A 272 -46.20 -26.54 10.03
C ARG A 272 -46.87 -27.80 9.49
N GLY A 273 -47.68 -28.46 10.33
CA GLY A 273 -48.71 -29.42 9.93
C GLY A 273 -50.07 -28.88 10.35
N SER A 274 -50.83 -28.33 9.40
CA SER A 274 -52.16 -27.77 9.58
C SER A 274 -53.20 -28.83 9.93
N TYR A 275 -54.10 -28.48 10.85
CA TYR A 275 -55.33 -29.21 11.16
C TYR A 275 -56.21 -29.34 9.89
N ALA A 276 -56.71 -30.54 9.63
CA ALA A 276 -57.74 -30.79 8.63
C ALA A 276 -59.13 -30.47 9.21
N PRO A 277 -60.02 -29.74 8.51
CA PRO A 277 -61.40 -29.61 8.93
C PRO A 277 -62.20 -30.85 8.49
N MET A 278 -62.90 -31.45 9.46
CA MET A 278 -64.03 -32.35 9.21
C MET A 278 -65.16 -31.54 8.60
N ASN A 279 -65.73 -32.01 7.48
CA ASN A 279 -67.05 -31.60 7.03
C ASN A 279 -67.87 -32.83 6.65
N TYR A 280 -69.08 -32.81 7.20
CA TYR A 280 -70.30 -33.60 7.13
C TYR A 280 -70.54 -34.45 5.87
#